data_AF-A0A2E0F4H5-F1
#
_entry.id   AF-A0A2E0F4H5-F1
#
_cell.length_a   1.000
_cell.length_b   1.000
_cell.length_c   1.000
_cell.angle_alpha   90.00
_cell.angle_beta   90.00
_cell.angle_gamma   90.00
#
_symmetry.space_group_name_H-M   'P 1'
#
loop_
_entity.id
_entity.type
_entity.pdbx_description
1 polymer ?
#
loop_
_entity_poly.entity_id
_entity_poly.type
_entity_poly.pdbx_seq_one_letter_code
_entity_poly.pdbx_strand_id
1 'polypeptide(L)'
;LILMSFGCGPAILATSKFYKITLPFSILMAVSVYYLNDILIDIYGINGAALSTLIVVLFFTSLKIVFIKYKLKISPYSINSIKVISIITIMFFAFQNFKLTDNNILSIIIDSVLITIIYTSIIYFMNVSEPINKLIKNILSGKLRL
;
A
#
# COMPACT_ATOMS: atom_id res chain seq x y z
N LEU A 1 -2.46 -4.67 -0.98
CA LEU A 1 -1.84 -3.46 -0.36
C LEU A 1 -0.42 -3.18 -0.88
N ILE A 2 0.55 -4.07 -0.63
CA ILE A 2 1.98 -3.84 -0.97
C ILE A 2 2.17 -3.54 -2.46
N LEU A 3 1.58 -4.34 -3.35
CA LEU A 3 1.65 -4.13 -4.81
C LEU A 3 1.05 -2.79 -5.24
N MET A 4 -0.06 -2.36 -4.61
CA MET A 4 -0.71 -1.09 -4.92
C MET A 4 0.14 0.10 -4.45
N SER A 5 0.77 -0.01 -3.28
CA SER A 5 1.69 1.01 -2.76
C SER A 5 2.88 1.24 -3.69
N PHE A 6 3.39 0.19 -4.33
CA PHE A 6 4.48 0.26 -5.31
C PHE A 6 3.98 0.31 -6.77
N GLY A 7 2.71 0.64 -7.00
CA GLY A 7 2.06 0.52 -8.33
C GLY A 7 2.79 1.24 -9.47
N CYS A 8 3.50 2.33 -9.19
CA CYS A 8 4.29 3.07 -10.19
C CYS A 8 5.65 2.42 -10.53
N GLY A 9 6.15 1.49 -9.70
CA GLY A 9 7.47 0.89 -9.84
C GLY A 9 7.71 0.15 -11.16
N PRO A 10 6.80 -0.72 -11.62
CA PRO A 10 6.90 -1.37 -12.93
C PRO A 10 6.94 -0.37 -14.09
N ALA A 11 6.17 0.71 -14.04
CA ALA A 11 6.17 1.77 -15.06
C ALA A 11 7.50 2.55 -15.09
N ILE A 12 8.08 2.83 -13.91
CA ILE A 12 9.41 3.45 -13.80
C ILE A 12 10.48 2.55 -14.43
N LEU A 13 10.43 1.23 -14.17
CA LEU A 13 11.39 0.29 -14.74
C LEU A 13 11.24 0.15 -16.25
N ALA A 14 10.00 0.09 -16.76
CA ALA A 14 9.71 -0.05 -18.19
C ALA A 14 10.12 1.17 -19.03
N THR A 15 10.01 2.38 -18.47
CA THR A 15 10.41 3.64 -19.15
C THR A 15 11.91 3.94 -19.01
N SER A 16 12.61 3.26 -18.11
CA SER A 16 14.04 3.45 -17.88
C SER A 16 14.93 2.59 -18.79
N LYS A 17 16.21 2.95 -18.88
CA LYS A 17 17.26 2.16 -19.55
C LYS A 17 17.42 0.73 -18.97
N PHE A 18 16.86 0.47 -17.79
CA PHE A 18 16.97 -0.80 -17.07
C PHE A 18 15.78 -1.75 -17.28
N TYR A 19 14.92 -1.57 -18.29
CA TYR A 19 13.75 -2.43 -18.52
C TYR A 19 14.07 -3.93 -18.55
N LYS A 20 15.27 -4.30 -19.05
CA LYS A 20 15.74 -5.69 -19.14
C LYS A 20 15.87 -6.39 -17.78
N ILE A 21 15.99 -5.64 -16.69
CA ILE A 21 16.07 -6.21 -15.33
C ILE A 21 14.72 -6.77 -14.86
N THR A 22 13.61 -6.34 -15.45
CA THR A 22 12.27 -6.80 -15.06
C THR A 22 12.12 -8.30 -15.30
N LEU A 23 12.71 -8.82 -16.37
CA LEU A 23 12.63 -10.23 -16.75
C LEU A 23 13.33 -11.16 -15.73
N PRO A 24 14.61 -10.98 -15.36
CA PRO A 24 15.23 -11.80 -14.33
C PRO A 24 14.54 -11.64 -12.97
N PHE A 25 14.03 -10.44 -12.62
CA PHE A 25 13.22 -10.26 -11.41
C PHE A 25 11.94 -11.11 -11.43
N SER A 26 11.22 -11.17 -12.55
CA SER A 26 10.01 -11.98 -12.67
C SER A 26 10.30 -13.48 -12.64
N ILE A 27 11.39 -13.93 -13.27
CA ILE A 27 11.80 -15.34 -13.25
C ILE A 27 12.19 -15.76 -11.83
N LEU A 28 13.04 -14.98 -11.16
CA LEU A 28 13.44 -15.25 -9.76
C LEU A 28 12.22 -15.26 -8.84
N MET A 29 11.29 -14.32 -9.04
CA MET A 29 10.04 -14.28 -8.28
C MET A 29 9.22 -15.56 -8.49
N ALA A 30 9.04 -16.02 -9.72
CA ALA A 30 8.28 -17.24 -10.02
C ALA A 30 8.93 -18.48 -9.39
N VAL A 31 10.25 -18.62 -9.49
CA VAL A 31 11.00 -19.72 -8.87
C VAL A 31 10.85 -19.69 -7.36
N SER A 32 10.99 -18.52 -6.73
CA SER A 32 10.80 -18.39 -5.27
C SER A 32 9.38 -18.73 -4.83
N VAL A 33 8.34 -18.34 -5.58
CA VAL A 33 6.94 -18.71 -5.27
C VAL A 33 6.77 -20.22 -5.30
N TYR A 34 7.33 -20.90 -6.31
CA TYR A 34 7.23 -22.34 -6.43
C TYR A 34 7.84 -23.04 -5.21
N TYR A 35 9.09 -22.71 -4.85
CA TYR A 35 9.76 -23.31 -3.69
C TYR A 35 9.06 -23.02 -2.36
N LEU A 36 8.62 -21.77 -2.14
CA LEU A 36 7.91 -21.44 -0.90
C LEU A 36 6.52 -22.07 -0.86
N ASN A 37 5.81 -22.17 -1.99
CA ASN A 37 4.50 -22.82 -2.01
C ASN A 37 4.61 -24.30 -1.66
N ASP A 38 5.58 -25.02 -2.22
CA ASP A 38 5.79 -26.45 -1.95
C ASP A 38 5.96 -26.70 -0.44
N ILE A 39 6.83 -25.93 0.22
CA ILE A 39 7.11 -26.06 1.66
C ILE A 39 5.93 -25.58 2.52
N LEU A 40 5.35 -24.42 2.22
CA LEU A 40 4.36 -23.79 3.10
C LEU A 40 2.97 -24.39 2.95
N ILE A 41 2.62 -24.93 1.78
CA ILE A 41 1.31 -25.58 1.57
C ILE A 41 1.22 -26.87 2.38
N ASP A 42 2.30 -27.65 2.46
CA ASP A 42 2.30 -28.89 3.24
C ASP A 42 2.12 -28.64 4.74
N ILE A 43 2.66 -27.52 5.26
CA ILE A 43 2.61 -27.19 6.69
C ILE A 43 1.32 -26.42 7.06
N TYR A 44 0.90 -25.48 6.21
CA TYR A 44 -0.15 -24.49 6.51
C TYR A 44 -1.35 -24.52 5.55
N GLY A 45 -1.39 -25.45 4.60
CA GLY A 45 -2.46 -25.58 3.62
C GLY A 45 -2.64 -24.33 2.76
N ILE A 46 -3.89 -23.89 2.58
CA ILE A 46 -4.25 -22.67 1.83
C ILE A 46 -3.61 -21.41 2.45
N ASN A 47 -3.51 -21.33 3.78
CA ASN A 47 -2.85 -20.20 4.45
C ASN A 47 -1.36 -20.16 4.10
N GLY A 48 -0.75 -21.32 3.85
CA GLY A 48 0.62 -21.45 3.38
C GLY A 48 0.85 -20.83 2.02
N ALA A 49 -0.07 -21.05 1.06
CA ALA A 49 -0.02 -20.40 -0.25
C ALA A 49 -0.14 -18.87 -0.15
N ALA A 50 -1.05 -18.38 0.70
CA ALA A 50 -1.19 -16.95 0.96
C ALA A 50 0.06 -16.34 1.60
N LEU A 51 0.68 -17.05 2.56
CA LEU A 51 1.90 -16.60 3.23
C LEU A 51 3.11 -16.61 2.29
N SER A 52 3.25 -17.63 1.46
CA SER A 52 4.29 -17.72 0.42
C SER A 52 4.23 -16.53 -0.54
N THR A 53 3.05 -16.26 -1.10
CA THR A 53 2.87 -15.10 -2.01
C THR A 53 3.14 -13.78 -1.31
N LEU A 54 2.73 -13.62 -0.04
CA LEU A 54 3.03 -12.43 0.76
C LEU A 54 4.55 -12.21 0.90
N ILE A 55 5.28 -13.26 1.30
CA ILE A 55 6.74 -13.20 1.52
C ILE A 55 7.44 -12.83 0.23
N VAL A 56 7.13 -13.52 -0.87
CA VAL A 56 7.73 -13.25 -2.17
C VAL A 56 7.42 -11.82 -2.61
N VAL A 57 6.15 -11.40 -2.61
CA VAL A 57 5.76 -10.05 -3.03
C VAL A 57 6.48 -9.00 -2.20
N LEU A 58 6.54 -9.17 -0.87
CA LEU A 58 7.21 -8.22 0.03
C LEU A 58 8.71 -8.15 -0.26
N PHE A 59 9.38 -9.31 -0.37
CA PHE A 59 10.82 -9.39 -0.61
C PHE A 59 11.21 -8.79 -1.96
N PHE A 60 10.57 -9.23 -3.06
CA PHE A 60 10.89 -8.76 -4.40
C PHE A 60 10.47 -7.31 -4.64
N THR A 61 9.39 -6.85 -4.03
CA THR A 61 9.02 -5.42 -4.08
C THR A 61 10.07 -4.57 -3.35
N SER A 62 10.54 -5.02 -2.19
CA SER A 62 11.61 -4.35 -1.44
C SER A 62 12.92 -4.28 -2.24
N LEU A 63 13.33 -5.39 -2.86
CA LEU A 63 14.49 -5.43 -3.74
C LEU A 63 14.35 -4.48 -4.93
N LYS A 64 13.16 -4.41 -5.56
CA LYS A 64 12.90 -3.46 -6.66
C LYS A 64 13.00 -2.00 -6.19
N ILE A 65 12.46 -1.67 -5.02
CA ILE A 65 12.57 -0.32 -4.43
C ILE A 65 14.05 0.05 -4.23
N VAL A 66 14.83 -0.86 -3.65
CA VAL A 66 16.26 -0.68 -3.41
C VAL A 66 17.01 -0.50 -4.72
N PHE A 67 16.73 -1.34 -5.72
CA PHE A 67 17.34 -1.26 -7.05
C PHE A 67 17.06 0.09 -7.73
N ILE A 68 15.80 0.55 -7.73
CA ILE A 68 15.41 1.85 -8.27
C ILE A 68 16.14 2.98 -7.53
N LYS A 69 16.16 2.94 -6.20
CA LYS A 69 16.82 3.98 -5.40
C LYS A 69 18.32 4.09 -5.72
N TYR A 70 19.03 2.95 -5.83
CA TYR A 70 20.47 2.97 -6.12
C TYR A 70 20.79 3.30 -7.58
N LYS A 71 20.06 2.75 -8.55
CA LYS A 71 20.39 2.90 -9.98
C LYS A 71 19.76 4.12 -10.64
N LEU A 72 18.53 4.46 -10.26
CA LEU A 72 17.78 5.56 -10.85
C LEU A 72 17.82 6.82 -9.97
N LYS A 73 18.31 6.73 -8.72
CA LYS A 73 18.34 7.83 -7.72
C LYS A 73 16.97 8.46 -7.45
N ILE A 74 15.89 7.80 -7.85
CA ILE A 74 14.51 8.19 -7.56
C ILE A 74 14.11 7.51 -6.26
N SER A 75 13.65 8.29 -5.28
CA SER A 75 13.03 7.74 -4.06
C SER A 75 11.52 7.65 -4.27
N PRO A 76 10.95 6.44 -4.46
CA PRO A 76 9.50 6.29 -4.64
C PRO A 76 8.70 6.61 -3.36
N TYR A 77 9.35 6.57 -2.20
CA TYR A 77 8.76 6.92 -0.92
C TYR A 77 9.36 8.21 -0.36
N SER A 78 8.51 9.04 0.24
CA SER A 78 8.90 10.29 0.88
C SER A 78 8.63 10.25 2.39
N ILE A 79 9.12 11.26 3.13
CA ILE A 79 8.83 11.40 4.57
C ILE A 79 7.32 11.45 4.85
N ASN A 80 6.55 11.95 3.89
CA ASN A 80 5.09 12.00 3.97
C ASN A 80 4.46 10.60 3.90
N SER A 81 5.07 9.65 3.19
CA SER A 81 4.62 8.24 3.19
C SER A 81 4.68 7.63 4.59
N ILE A 82 5.71 7.98 5.38
CA ILE A 82 5.84 7.52 6.78
C ILE A 82 4.75 8.13 7.65
N LYS A 83 4.42 9.42 7.46
CA LYS A 83 3.31 10.07 8.16
C LYS A 83 1.98 9.36 7.88
N VAL A 84 1.69 9.01 6.63
CA VAL A 84 0.47 8.25 6.26
C VAL A 84 0.42 6.90 6.97
N ILE A 85 1.52 6.13 6.95
CA ILE A 85 1.58 4.84 7.64
C ILE A 85 1.31 5.00 9.14
N SER A 86 1.92 6.00 9.77
CA SER A 86 1.69 6.31 11.19
C SER A 86 0.23 6.63 11.50
N ILE A 87 -0.43 7.44 10.65
CA ILE A 87 -1.85 7.78 10.82
C ILE A 87 -2.71 6.52 10.71
N ILE A 88 -2.48 5.69 9.70
CA ILE A 88 -3.22 4.42 9.50
C ILE A 88 -3.04 3.51 10.71
N THR A 89 -1.83 3.37 11.24
CA THR A 89 -1.56 2.55 12.42
C THR A 89 -2.30 3.07 13.66
N ILE A 90 -2.26 4.38 13.93
CA ILE A 90 -2.97 4.99 15.05
C ILE A 90 -4.48 4.78 14.92
N MET A 91 -5.04 5.00 13.73
CA MET A 91 -6.47 4.78 13.47
C MET A 91 -6.86 3.32 13.66
N PHE A 92 -6.04 2.37 13.19
CA PHE A 92 -6.32 0.95 13.40
C PHE A 92 -6.45 0.61 14.89
N PHE A 93 -5.49 1.05 15.72
CA PHE A 93 -5.55 0.80 17.17
C PHE A 93 -6.70 1.54 17.85
N ALA A 94 -7.06 2.75 17.40
CA ALA A 94 -8.17 3.50 17.96
C ALA A 94 -9.54 2.85 17.68
N PHE A 95 -9.71 2.25 16.50
CA PHE A 95 -11.01 1.73 16.03
C PHE A 95 -11.19 0.22 16.21
N GLN A 96 -10.14 -0.56 16.52
CA GLN A 96 -10.22 -2.01 16.65
C GLN A 96 -11.27 -2.51 17.66
N ASN A 97 -11.49 -1.76 18.75
CA ASN A 97 -12.43 -2.14 19.82
C ASN A 97 -13.74 -1.34 19.78
N PHE A 98 -13.97 -0.57 18.72
CA PHE A 98 -15.15 0.28 18.64
C PHE A 98 -16.36 -0.55 18.21
N LYS A 99 -17.36 -0.66 19.09
CA LYS A 99 -18.65 -1.31 18.81
C LYS A 99 -19.77 -0.36 19.21
N LEU A 100 -20.46 0.21 18.22
CA LEU A 100 -21.58 1.13 18.45
C LEU A 100 -22.95 0.46 18.46
N THR A 101 -23.11 -0.71 17.83
CA THR A 101 -24.42 -1.34 17.65
C THR A 101 -24.29 -2.86 17.60
N ASP A 102 -25.29 -3.57 18.13
CA ASP A 102 -25.36 -5.04 18.12
C ASP A 102 -25.69 -5.63 16.72
N ASN A 103 -26.16 -4.80 15.79
CA ASN A 103 -26.40 -5.18 14.41
C ASN A 103 -25.11 -5.08 13.58
N ASN A 104 -24.54 -6.23 13.19
CA ASN A 104 -23.28 -6.32 12.45
C ASN A 104 -23.23 -5.53 11.14
N ILE A 105 -24.36 -5.39 10.42
CA ILE A 105 -24.40 -4.64 9.16
C ILE A 105 -24.34 -3.14 9.42
N LEU A 106 -25.08 -2.68 10.44
CA LEU A 106 -25.17 -1.26 10.77
C LEU A 106 -23.83 -0.74 11.33
N SER A 107 -23.15 -1.55 12.14
CA SER A 107 -21.84 -1.21 12.69
C SER A 107 -20.80 -1.01 11.59
N ILE A 108 -20.71 -1.92 10.60
CA ILE A 108 -19.77 -1.78 9.47
C ILE A 108 -20.00 -0.46 8.71
N ILE A 109 -21.25 -0.09 8.46
CA ILE A 109 -21.57 1.16 7.74
C ILE A 109 -21.12 2.36 8.56
N ILE A 110 -21.51 2.43 9.84
CA ILE A 110 -21.20 3.56 10.71
C ILE A 110 -19.68 3.69 10.89
N ASP A 111 -18.99 2.59 11.18
CA ASP A 111 -17.54 2.56 11.38
C ASP A 111 -16.81 2.99 10.10
N SER A 112 -17.24 2.53 8.92
CA SER A 112 -16.63 2.93 7.65
C SER A 112 -16.77 4.42 7.36
N VAL A 113 -17.96 5.00 7.61
CA VAL A 113 -18.21 6.44 7.42
C VAL A 113 -17.39 7.26 8.40
N LEU A 114 -17.40 6.85 9.67
CA LEU A 114 -16.72 7.58 10.74
C LEU A 114 -15.20 7.54 10.57
N ILE A 115 -14.61 6.39 10.25
CA ILE A 115 -13.19 6.25 9.92
C ILE A 115 -12.84 7.13 8.71
N THR A 116 -13.68 7.15 7.67
CA THR A 116 -13.43 7.96 6.46
C THR A 116 -13.38 9.45 6.77
N ILE A 117 -14.33 9.96 7.57
CA ILE A 117 -14.39 11.37 7.97
C ILE A 117 -13.16 11.76 8.79
N ILE A 118 -12.83 10.96 9.81
CA ILE A 118 -11.71 11.25 10.71
C ILE A 118 -10.38 11.19 9.95
N TYR A 119 -10.17 10.15 9.14
CA TYR A 119 -8.96 9.99 8.34
C TYR A 119 -8.74 11.16 7.38
N THR A 120 -9.80 11.58 6.67
CA THR A 120 -9.73 12.72 5.73
C THR A 120 -9.41 14.03 6.46
N SER A 121 -10.02 14.25 7.62
CA SER A 121 -9.77 15.45 8.44
C SER A 121 -8.32 15.51 8.92
N ILE A 122 -7.78 14.41 9.47
CA ILE A 122 -6.39 14.35 9.96
C ILE A 122 -5.40 14.61 8.82
N ILE A 123 -5.60 14.00 7.65
CA ILE A 123 -4.72 14.22 6.49
C ILE A 123 -4.71 15.68 6.05
N TYR A 124 -5.89 16.32 6.01
CA TYR A 124 -6.01 17.72 5.66
C TYR A 124 -5.24 18.61 6.63
N PHE A 125 -5.45 18.45 7.94
CA PHE A 125 -4.75 19.24 8.97
C PHE A 125 -3.24 19.04 8.95
N MET A 126 -2.76 17.81 8.69
CA MET A 126 -1.33 17.49 8.71
C MET A 126 -0.58 17.86 7.44
N ASN A 127 -1.24 18.46 6.42
CA ASN A 127 -0.67 18.81 5.12
C ASN A 127 0.22 17.69 4.54
N VAL A 128 -0.26 16.44 4.61
CA VAL A 128 0.58 15.27 4.31
C VAL A 128 0.96 15.22 2.81
N SER A 129 0.16 15.83 1.93
CA SER A 129 0.48 15.93 0.51
C SER A 129 -0.16 17.18 -0.09
N GLU A 130 0.64 18.07 -0.69
CA GLU A 130 0.17 19.25 -1.41
C GLU A 130 -0.92 18.93 -2.45
N PRO A 131 -0.80 17.89 -3.30
CA PRO A 131 -1.87 17.53 -4.23
C PRO A 131 -3.18 17.17 -3.53
N ILE A 132 -3.13 16.42 -2.43
CA ILE A 132 -4.33 16.02 -1.68
C ILE A 132 -4.98 17.25 -1.03
N ASN A 133 -4.18 18.11 -0.41
CA ASN A 133 -4.69 19.33 0.23
C ASN A 133 -5.27 20.31 -0.80
N LYS A 134 -4.68 20.38 -2.00
CA LYS A 134 -5.21 21.15 -3.13
C LYS A 134 -6.53 20.57 -3.65
N LEU A 135 -6.66 19.24 -3.75
CA LEU A 135 -7.92 18.59 -4.11
C LEU A 135 -9.02 18.87 -3.08
N ILE A 136 -8.73 18.69 -1.79
CA ILE A 136 -9.68 18.98 -0.70
C ILE A 136 -10.11 20.45 -0.73
N LYS A 137 -9.15 21.37 -0.91
CA LYS A 137 -9.44 22.81 -1.02
C LYS A 137 -10.31 23.13 -2.24
N ASN A 138 -10.08 22.49 -3.38
CA ASN A 138 -10.87 22.69 -4.60
C ASN A 138 -12.30 22.16 -4.46
N ILE A 139 -12.48 21.00 -3.81
CA ILE A 139 -13.80 20.44 -3.49
C ILE A 139 -14.55 21.39 -2.54
N LEU A 140 -13.88 21.85 -1.48
CA LEU A 140 -14.46 22.76 -0.49
C LEU A 140 -14.79 24.14 -1.08
N SER A 141 -13.98 24.62 -2.04
CA SER A 141 -14.19 25.92 -2.70
C SER A 141 -15.11 25.85 -3.91
N GLY A 142 -15.75 24.71 -4.20
CA GLY A 142 -16.65 24.54 -5.35
C GLY A 142 -16.00 24.72 -6.73
N LYS A 143 -14.66 24.76 -6.81
CA LYS A 143 -13.91 24.89 -8.07
C LYS A 143 -13.47 23.50 -8.52
N LEU A 144 -14.44 22.65 -8.85
CA LEU A 144 -14.19 21.46 -9.66
C LEU A 144 -13.99 21.93 -11.11
N ARG A 145 -12.76 22.30 -11.43
CA ARG A 145 -12.32 22.33 -12.84
C ARG A 145 -12.03 20.88 -13.21
N LEU A 146 -13.04 20.23 -13.78
CA LEU A 146 -12.88 19.05 -14.64
C LEU A 146 -11.95 19.41 -15.81
#